data_AF-A0A916ZKS2-F1
#
_entry.id   AF-A0A916ZKS2-F1
#
_cell.length_a   1.000
_cell.length_b   1.000
_cell.length_c   1.000
_cell.angle_alpha   90.00
_cell.angle_beta   90.00
_cell.angle_gamma   90.00
#
_symmetry.space_group_name_H-M   'P 1'
#
loop_
_entity.id
_entity.type
_entity.pdbx_description
1 polymer ?
#
loop_
_entity_poly.entity_id
_entity_poly.type
_entity_poly.pdbx_seq_one_letter_code
_entity_poly.pdbx_strand_id
1 'polypeptide(L)'
;MNERTNPKAPLVAPAAYSKRDAFRAIVEAIAGANPITGALARIYQTTHPSKAARQQAAWFDAVTARVNEHARQLDRQDDMLAPTVMLDGLPEQLVTFMIRDCPNGLADRRYEIEDLQGELLDTDPRAIEGAAYDLQALGLVRVETPIGDWRVVLVQAAYAALDPLVIGWSPTADAIDLARLMLANDTGDAAELHAGTNWPMRRFNPAFQLLVPLFPEGRQRDFWHPEYELVGVAVAEEDRANLRRLLSEAEKWQ
;
A
#
# COMPACT_ATOMS: atom_id res chain seq x y z
N MET A 1 -15.15 -36.28 14.01
CA MET A 1 -14.77 -34.91 14.45
C MET A 1 -13.44 -34.61 13.77
N ASN A 2 -13.45 -33.83 12.69
CA ASN A 2 -12.30 -33.62 11.80
C ASN A 2 -11.39 -32.52 12.35
N GLU A 3 -10.12 -32.82 12.64
CA GLU A 3 -9.06 -31.88 13.09
C GLU A 3 -8.72 -30.74 12.10
N ARG A 4 -9.43 -30.61 10.98
CA ARG A 4 -9.07 -29.70 9.87
C ARG A 4 -9.56 -28.25 10.00
N THR A 5 -10.22 -27.88 11.10
CA THR A 5 -10.82 -26.54 11.25
C THR A 5 -10.41 -25.82 12.53
N ASN A 6 -9.17 -26.04 13.01
CA ASN A 6 -8.62 -25.21 14.09
C ASN A 6 -7.91 -23.97 13.50
N PRO A 7 -8.38 -22.74 13.74
CA PRO A 7 -7.77 -21.51 13.23
C PRO A 7 -6.38 -21.22 13.82
N LYS A 8 -5.92 -21.99 14.81
CA LYS A 8 -4.57 -21.89 15.41
C LYS A 8 -3.62 -23.01 15.02
N ALA A 9 -4.03 -23.92 14.13
CA ALA A 9 -3.14 -25.00 13.70
C ALA A 9 -1.97 -24.44 12.86
N PRO A 10 -0.72 -24.89 13.11
CA PRO A 10 0.44 -24.46 12.33
C PRO A 10 0.29 -24.85 10.85
N LEU A 11 0.79 -24.00 9.95
CA LEU A 11 0.81 -24.28 8.52
C LEU A 11 1.80 -25.41 8.24
N VAL A 12 1.29 -26.60 7.92
CA VAL A 12 2.10 -27.76 7.55
C VAL A 12 2.00 -27.97 6.05
N ALA A 13 3.15 -28.03 5.37
CA ALA A 13 3.22 -28.33 3.95
C ALA A 13 2.79 -29.80 3.69
N PRO A 14 2.09 -30.09 2.58
CA PRO A 14 1.73 -31.46 2.23
C PRO A 14 2.99 -32.30 2.01
N ALA A 15 3.11 -33.43 2.72
CA ALA A 15 4.27 -34.31 2.64
C ALA A 15 4.42 -34.93 1.24
N ALA A 16 5.64 -34.88 0.68
CA ALA A 16 5.99 -35.57 -0.55
C ALA A 16 5.89 -37.10 -0.34
N TYR A 17 4.99 -37.76 -1.06
CA TYR A 17 4.79 -39.21 -0.98
C TYR A 17 5.91 -39.97 -1.72
N SER A 18 6.95 -40.36 -0.98
CA SER A 18 8.18 -40.99 -1.52
C SER A 18 8.00 -42.25 -2.36
N LYS A 19 6.97 -43.06 -2.09
CA LYS A 19 6.76 -44.34 -2.81
C LYS A 19 6.24 -44.19 -4.24
N ARG A 20 5.58 -43.07 -4.57
CA ARG A 20 5.06 -42.83 -5.93
C ARG A 20 6.05 -42.11 -6.83
N ASP A 21 6.90 -41.27 -6.27
CA ASP A 21 7.99 -40.62 -7.01
C ASP A 21 9.04 -41.65 -7.46
N ALA A 22 9.26 -42.70 -6.68
CA ALA A 22 10.09 -43.84 -7.09
C ALA A 22 9.51 -44.61 -8.29
N PHE A 23 8.20 -44.84 -8.32
CA PHE A 23 7.53 -45.49 -9.46
C PHE A 23 7.55 -44.60 -10.72
N ARG A 24 7.49 -43.28 -10.52
CA ARG A 24 7.59 -42.29 -11.60
C ARG A 24 8.99 -42.18 -12.20
N ALA A 25 10.03 -42.22 -11.36
CA ALA A 25 11.42 -42.28 -11.80
C ALA A 25 11.71 -43.53 -12.65
N ILE A 26 11.08 -44.66 -12.32
CA ILE A 26 11.18 -45.91 -13.11
C ILE A 26 10.50 -45.76 -14.48
N VAL A 27 9.34 -45.13 -14.55
CA VAL A 27 8.64 -44.86 -15.82
C VAL A 27 9.42 -43.86 -16.69
N GLU A 28 10.03 -42.84 -16.09
CA GLU A 28 10.88 -41.87 -16.80
C GLU A 28 12.18 -42.50 -17.32
N ALA A 29 12.78 -43.44 -16.56
CA ALA A 29 13.95 -44.19 -17.01
C ALA A 29 13.63 -45.09 -18.23
N ILE A 30 12.43 -45.66 -18.30
CA ILE A 30 11.97 -46.46 -19.45
C ILE A 30 11.63 -45.57 -20.66
N ALA A 31 11.09 -44.37 -20.43
CA ALA A 31 10.79 -43.40 -21.48
C ALA A 31 12.05 -42.74 -22.08
N GLY A 32 13.17 -42.70 -21.36
CA GLY A 32 14.45 -42.22 -21.86
C GLY A 32 15.13 -43.14 -22.88
N ALA A 33 14.70 -44.39 -23.00
CA ALA A 33 15.27 -45.37 -23.92
C ALA A 33 14.66 -45.35 -25.34
N ASN A 34 13.57 -44.62 -25.56
CA ASN A 34 12.90 -44.57 -26.87
C ASN A 34 12.34 -43.15 -27.13
N PRO A 35 12.81 -42.42 -28.16
CA PRO A 35 12.52 -40.99 -28.34
C PRO A 35 11.04 -40.67 -28.59
N ILE A 36 10.26 -41.64 -29.11
CA ILE A 36 8.83 -41.45 -29.40
C ILE A 36 7.98 -41.49 -28.11
N THR A 37 8.33 -42.31 -27.12
CA THR A 37 7.58 -42.40 -25.85
C THR A 37 7.92 -41.28 -24.88
N GLY A 38 9.14 -40.75 -24.91
CA GLY A 38 9.55 -39.58 -24.12
C GLY A 38 8.80 -38.29 -24.47
N ALA A 39 8.47 -38.07 -25.74
CA ALA A 39 7.68 -36.92 -26.19
C ALA A 39 6.22 -36.98 -25.70
N LEU A 40 5.60 -38.17 -25.76
CA LEU A 40 4.23 -38.38 -25.28
C LEU A 40 4.12 -38.26 -23.75
N ALA A 41 5.13 -38.72 -23.01
CA ALA A 41 5.19 -38.56 -21.56
C ALA A 41 5.24 -37.08 -21.13
N ARG A 42 6.02 -36.25 -21.84
CA ARG A 42 6.06 -34.79 -21.58
C ARG A 42 4.74 -34.10 -21.90
N ILE A 43 4.10 -34.42 -23.03
CA ILE A 43 2.78 -33.85 -23.40
C ILE A 43 1.69 -34.25 -22.40
N TYR A 44 1.71 -35.50 -21.93
CA TYR A 44 0.78 -35.98 -20.91
C TYR A 44 1.00 -35.29 -19.54
N GLN A 45 2.27 -35.06 -19.16
CA GLN A 45 2.62 -34.34 -17.93
C GLN A 45 2.21 -32.86 -17.97
N THR A 46 2.27 -32.20 -19.13
CA THR A 46 1.83 -30.80 -19.31
C THR A 46 0.31 -30.64 -19.31
N THR A 47 -0.45 -31.65 -19.76
CA THR A 47 -1.92 -31.59 -19.84
C THR A 47 -2.61 -32.12 -18.59
N HIS A 48 -1.96 -32.99 -17.81
CA HIS A 48 -2.52 -33.58 -16.60
C HIS A 48 -1.55 -33.41 -15.41
N PRO A 49 -1.54 -32.22 -14.76
CA PRO A 49 -0.69 -32.01 -13.59
C PRO A 49 -1.00 -33.05 -12.52
N SER A 50 0.05 -33.59 -11.90
CA SER A 50 -0.09 -34.66 -10.92
C SER A 50 -0.94 -34.19 -9.74
N LYS A 51 -1.61 -35.13 -9.06
CA LYS A 51 -2.39 -34.82 -7.85
C LYS A 51 -1.56 -34.10 -6.79
N ALA A 52 -0.25 -34.39 -6.70
CA ALA A 52 0.68 -33.71 -5.81
C ALA A 52 0.94 -32.26 -6.23
N ALA A 53 1.15 -31.97 -7.52
CA ALA A 53 1.32 -30.61 -8.02
C ALA A 53 0.06 -29.77 -7.81
N ARG A 54 -1.13 -30.34 -8.05
CA ARG A 54 -2.41 -29.67 -7.76
C ARG A 54 -2.61 -29.41 -6.26
N GLN A 55 -2.21 -30.35 -5.41
CA GLN A 55 -2.27 -30.19 -3.95
C GLN A 55 -1.29 -29.13 -3.45
N GLN A 56 -0.12 -29.03 -4.05
CA GLN A 56 0.88 -28.02 -3.72
C GLN A 56 0.44 -26.62 -4.17
N ALA A 57 -0.08 -26.49 -5.40
CA ALA A 57 -0.65 -25.22 -5.88
C ALA A 57 -1.82 -24.76 -4.99
N ALA A 58 -2.77 -25.65 -4.71
CA ALA A 58 -3.88 -25.34 -3.81
C ALA A 58 -3.43 -25.00 -2.39
N TRP A 59 -2.33 -25.59 -1.91
CA TRP A 59 -1.73 -25.24 -0.62
C TRP A 59 -1.10 -23.84 -0.65
N PHE A 60 -0.36 -23.50 -1.71
CA PHE A 60 0.19 -22.15 -1.89
C PHE A 60 -0.92 -21.10 -1.94
N ASP A 61 -1.97 -21.33 -2.73
CA ASP A 61 -3.11 -20.42 -2.82
C ASP A 61 -3.78 -20.22 -1.45
N ALA A 62 -3.96 -21.31 -0.69
CA ALA A 62 -4.54 -21.26 0.65
C ALA A 62 -3.65 -20.53 1.67
N VAL A 63 -2.32 -20.70 1.58
CA VAL A 63 -1.36 -19.98 2.43
C VAL A 63 -1.39 -18.49 2.09
N THR A 64 -1.29 -18.13 0.81
CA THR A 64 -1.35 -16.73 0.34
C THR A 64 -2.64 -16.06 0.78
N ALA A 65 -3.79 -16.71 0.58
CA ALA A 65 -5.08 -16.18 1.01
C ALA A 65 -5.13 -15.93 2.53
N ARG A 66 -4.58 -16.86 3.33
CA ARG A 66 -4.59 -16.76 4.79
C ARG A 66 -3.61 -15.72 5.31
N VAL A 67 -2.42 -15.61 4.73
CA VAL A 67 -1.45 -14.56 5.06
C VAL A 67 -2.03 -13.19 4.73
N ASN A 68 -2.68 -13.04 3.57
CA ASN A 68 -3.34 -11.79 3.17
C ASN A 68 -4.53 -11.43 4.08
N GLU A 69 -5.26 -12.42 4.61
CA GLU A 69 -6.31 -12.18 5.60
C GLU A 69 -5.73 -11.76 6.96
N HIS A 70 -4.65 -12.39 7.40
CA HIS A 70 -3.98 -12.04 8.65
C HIS A 70 -3.34 -10.65 8.58
N ALA A 71 -2.75 -10.27 7.45
CA ALA A 71 -2.27 -8.90 7.21
C ALA A 71 -3.42 -7.89 7.37
N ARG A 72 -4.55 -8.10 6.67
CA ARG A 72 -5.75 -7.26 6.81
C ARG A 72 -6.36 -7.25 8.21
N GLN A 73 -6.13 -8.30 9.00
CA GLN A 73 -6.59 -8.34 10.39
C GLN A 73 -5.63 -7.58 11.32
N LEU A 74 -4.33 -7.62 11.06
CA LEU A 74 -3.34 -6.82 11.76
C LEU A 74 -3.56 -5.33 11.48
N ASP A 75 -3.76 -4.94 10.21
CA ASP A 75 -4.05 -3.55 9.85
C ASP A 75 -5.27 -3.02 10.61
N ARG A 76 -6.37 -3.80 10.66
CA ARG A 76 -7.57 -3.45 11.45
C ARG A 76 -7.32 -3.39 12.95
N GLN A 77 -6.42 -4.21 13.48
CA GLN A 77 -6.09 -4.20 14.91
C GLN A 77 -5.17 -3.03 15.26
N ASP A 78 -4.25 -2.67 14.38
CA ASP A 78 -3.42 -1.48 14.49
C ASP A 78 -4.29 -0.22 14.40
N ASP A 79 -5.28 -0.18 13.51
CA ASP A 79 -6.27 0.91 13.45
C ASP A 79 -7.10 1.04 14.76
N MET A 80 -7.42 -0.09 15.40
CA MET A 80 -8.18 -0.11 16.66
C MET A 80 -7.33 0.19 17.91
N LEU A 81 -6.03 -0.08 17.83
CA LEU A 81 -5.08 0.03 18.95
C LEU A 81 -4.13 1.21 18.81
N ALA A 82 -4.19 1.94 17.69
CA ALA A 82 -3.47 3.18 17.50
C ALA A 82 -3.80 4.08 18.69
N PRO A 83 -2.83 4.41 19.55
CA PRO A 83 -3.09 5.23 20.71
C PRO A 83 -3.72 6.53 20.22
N THR A 84 -4.87 6.89 20.79
CA THR A 84 -5.47 8.22 20.60
C THR A 84 -4.55 9.22 21.29
N VAL A 85 -3.44 9.56 20.63
CA VAL A 85 -2.51 10.58 21.09
C VAL A 85 -3.19 11.91 20.83
N MET A 86 -3.52 12.61 21.92
CA MET A 86 -3.94 14.00 21.84
C MET A 86 -2.70 14.83 21.50
N LEU A 87 -2.74 15.50 20.36
CA LEU A 87 -1.79 16.56 20.02
C LEU A 87 -2.29 17.85 20.64
N ASP A 88 -1.49 18.48 21.48
CA ASP A 88 -1.76 19.79 22.04
C ASP A 88 -0.50 20.69 22.00
N GLY A 89 -0.70 22.00 22.15
CA GLY A 89 0.39 22.96 22.28
C GLY A 89 1.20 23.13 20.99
N LEU A 90 2.54 23.11 21.10
CA LEU A 90 3.43 23.44 19.99
C LEU A 90 3.45 22.40 18.87
N PRO A 91 3.46 21.07 19.12
CA PRO A 91 3.31 20.06 18.08
C PRO A 91 2.05 20.25 17.22
N GLU A 92 0.90 20.53 17.87
CA GLU A 92 -0.36 20.79 17.19
C GLU A 92 -0.27 22.04 16.29
N GLN A 93 0.27 23.15 16.82
CA GLN A 93 0.42 24.39 16.07
C GLN A 93 1.35 24.22 14.87
N LEU A 94 2.50 23.54 15.08
CA LEU A 94 3.48 23.26 14.04
C LEU A 94 2.88 22.44 12.91
N VAL A 95 2.25 21.31 13.21
CA VAL A 95 1.69 20.45 12.16
C VAL A 95 0.50 21.11 11.47
N THR A 96 -0.33 21.85 12.20
CA THR A 96 -1.45 22.62 11.64
C THR A 96 -0.97 23.67 10.64
N PHE A 97 0.10 24.38 11.00
CA PHE A 97 0.74 25.35 10.10
C PHE A 97 1.25 24.66 8.84
N MET A 98 2.07 23.61 8.98
CA MET A 98 2.64 22.89 7.84
C MET A 98 1.57 22.31 6.91
N ILE A 99 0.46 21.81 7.45
CA ILE A 99 -0.66 21.25 6.68
C ILE A 99 -1.34 22.32 5.81
N ARG A 100 -1.54 23.52 6.37
CA ARG A 100 -2.18 24.66 5.69
C ARG A 100 -1.28 25.33 4.67
N ASP A 101 0.02 25.40 4.96
CA ASP A 101 1.01 26.03 4.08
C ASP A 101 1.50 25.09 2.97
N CYS A 102 1.27 23.78 3.07
CA CYS A 102 1.62 22.86 1.99
C CYS A 102 0.79 23.15 0.71
N PRO A 103 1.44 23.47 -0.44
CA PRO A 103 0.72 23.92 -1.63
C PRO A 103 0.19 22.79 -2.52
N ASN A 104 0.82 21.61 -2.46
CA ASN A 104 0.63 20.54 -3.44
C ASN A 104 0.35 19.16 -2.83
N GLY A 105 0.59 18.93 -1.53
CA GLY A 105 0.35 17.63 -0.89
C GLY A 105 1.34 16.54 -1.28
N LEU A 106 2.52 16.90 -1.81
CA LEU A 106 3.55 15.96 -2.24
C LEU A 106 4.56 15.60 -1.14
N ALA A 107 4.44 16.17 0.06
CA ALA A 107 5.41 15.95 1.14
C ALA A 107 6.86 16.29 0.73
N ASP A 108 7.03 17.29 -0.15
CA ASP A 108 8.29 17.75 -0.72
C ASP A 108 8.79 19.07 -0.10
N ARG A 109 7.88 19.84 0.50
CA ARG A 109 8.17 21.11 1.17
C ARG A 109 8.95 20.89 2.46
N ARG A 110 10.16 21.45 2.49
CA ARG A 110 11.04 21.48 3.66
C ARG A 110 10.85 22.80 4.39
N TYR A 111 10.77 22.72 5.71
CA TYR A 111 10.72 23.88 6.59
C TYR A 111 12.00 23.92 7.40
N GLU A 112 12.70 25.04 7.34
CA GLU A 112 13.84 25.37 8.20
C GLU A 112 13.34 26.05 9.48
N ILE A 113 14.18 26.16 10.51
CA ILE A 113 13.76 26.78 11.79
C ILE A 113 13.29 28.21 11.56
N GLU A 114 13.98 28.95 10.69
CA GLU A 114 13.70 30.34 10.36
C GLU A 114 12.31 30.51 9.73
N ASP A 115 11.89 29.58 8.86
CA ASP A 115 10.55 29.57 8.27
C ASP A 115 9.47 29.43 9.35
N LEU A 116 9.73 28.58 10.34
CA LEU A 116 8.78 28.25 11.40
C LEU A 116 8.71 29.34 12.48
N GLN A 117 9.83 30.00 12.80
CA GLN A 117 9.86 31.07 13.79
C GLN A 117 9.06 32.31 13.37
N GLY A 118 9.02 32.62 12.07
CA GLY A 118 8.23 33.75 11.55
C GLY A 118 6.74 33.59 11.78
N GLU A 119 6.26 32.34 11.77
CA GLU A 119 4.83 32.00 11.81
C GLU A 119 4.38 31.54 13.20
N LEU A 120 5.24 30.83 13.93
CA LEU A 120 4.99 30.34 15.30
C LEU A 120 5.46 31.33 16.39
N LEU A 121 5.30 32.64 16.12
CA LEU A 121 5.59 33.82 16.96
C LEU A 121 6.41 33.56 18.24
N ASP A 122 7.69 33.97 18.21
CA ASP A 122 8.59 34.09 19.38
C ASP A 122 8.88 32.77 20.12
N THR A 123 8.66 31.63 19.46
CA THR A 123 9.00 30.32 20.01
C THR A 123 10.52 30.07 19.93
N ASP A 124 11.08 29.56 21.03
CA ASP A 124 12.47 29.10 21.12
C ASP A 124 12.75 28.04 20.03
N PRO A 125 13.80 28.21 19.19
CA PRO A 125 14.22 27.20 18.20
C PRO A 125 14.26 25.78 18.74
N ARG A 126 14.75 25.59 19.98
CA ARG A 126 14.84 24.27 20.60
C ARG A 126 13.48 23.66 20.90
N ALA A 127 12.48 24.49 21.20
CA ALA A 127 11.12 24.03 21.40
C ALA A 127 10.49 23.57 20.07
N ILE A 128 10.78 24.28 18.97
CA ILE A 128 10.34 23.88 17.62
C ILE A 128 10.95 22.53 17.24
N GLU A 129 12.26 22.36 17.43
CA GLU A 129 12.94 21.07 17.20
C GLU A 129 12.30 19.95 18.04
N GLY A 130 12.07 20.21 19.33
CA GLY A 130 11.42 19.26 20.24
C GLY A 130 10.04 18.83 19.73
N ALA A 131 9.20 19.80 19.36
CA ALA A 131 7.87 19.54 18.82
C ALA A 131 7.90 18.75 17.51
N ALA A 132 8.87 19.01 16.64
CA ALA A 132 9.06 18.25 15.42
C ALA A 132 9.49 16.79 15.68
N TYR A 133 10.35 16.55 16.69
CA TYR A 133 10.68 15.18 17.11
C TYR A 133 9.49 14.45 17.73
N ASP A 134 8.63 15.13 18.48
CA ASP A 134 7.38 14.56 18.98
C ASP A 134 6.46 14.14 17.83
N LEU A 135 6.29 14.99 16.82
CA LEU A 135 5.54 14.66 15.60
C LEU A 135 6.18 13.53 14.80
N GLN A 136 7.52 13.44 14.76
CA GLN A 136 8.22 12.35 14.09
C GLN A 136 7.98 11.01 14.80
N ALA A 137 7.94 11.00 16.13
CA ALA A 137 7.62 9.80 16.91
C ALA A 137 6.19 9.27 16.60
N LEU A 138 5.29 10.15 16.18
CA LEU A 138 3.94 9.81 15.72
C LEU A 138 3.87 9.45 14.22
N GLY A 139 4.99 9.51 13.50
CA GLY A 139 5.03 9.25 12.07
C GLY A 139 4.32 10.30 11.22
N LEU A 140 4.21 11.54 11.71
CA LEU A 140 3.54 12.66 11.01
C LEU A 140 4.51 13.57 10.27
N VAL A 141 5.77 13.61 10.72
CA VAL A 141 6.84 14.34 10.03
C VAL A 141 8.11 13.51 9.94
N ARG A 142 9.01 13.93 9.08
CA ARG A 142 10.39 13.48 9.02
C ARG A 142 11.30 14.67 9.32
N VAL A 143 12.14 14.53 10.33
CA VAL A 143 13.23 15.47 10.59
C VAL A 143 14.45 15.02 9.78
N GLU A 144 15.01 15.95 9.03
CA GLU A 144 16.21 15.78 8.22
C GLU A 144 17.32 16.65 8.82
N THR A 145 18.48 16.06 9.13
CA THR A 145 19.64 16.78 9.67
C THR A 145 20.83 16.67 8.72
N PRO A 146 20.79 17.34 7.55
CA PRO A 146 21.98 17.46 6.71
C PRO A 146 23.11 18.17 7.49
N ILE A 147 24.35 18.03 7.04
CA ILE A 147 25.53 18.50 7.80
C ILE A 147 25.38 19.99 8.16
N GLY A 148 25.24 20.27 9.46
CA GLY A 148 25.15 21.63 10.01
C GLY A 148 23.78 22.30 9.86
N ASP A 149 22.75 21.54 9.48
CA ASP A 149 21.44 22.06 9.11
C ASP A 149 20.31 21.16 9.67
N TRP A 150 19.13 21.72 9.82
CA TRP A 150 17.95 21.05 10.38
C TRP A 150 16.72 21.43 9.58
N ARG A 151 15.95 20.42 9.17
CA ARG A 151 14.74 20.61 8.39
C ARG A 151 13.66 19.64 8.84
N VAL A 152 12.41 20.03 8.68
CA VAL A 152 11.25 19.17 8.90
C VAL A 152 10.36 19.12 7.66
N VAL A 153 9.82 17.94 7.37
CA VAL A 153 8.97 17.66 6.21
C VAL A 153 7.75 16.87 6.67
N LEU A 154 6.56 17.22 6.19
CA LEU A 154 5.37 16.38 6.38
C LEU A 154 5.57 15.03 5.68
N VAL A 155 5.00 13.96 6.21
CA VAL A 155 4.88 12.70 5.45
C VAL A 155 3.47 12.50 4.94
N GLN A 156 3.29 11.63 3.94
CA GLN A 156 1.97 11.38 3.33
C GLN A 156 0.90 10.94 4.36
N ALA A 157 1.30 10.17 5.38
CA ALA A 157 0.40 9.75 6.45
C ALA A 157 -0.19 10.92 7.25
N ALA A 158 0.51 12.07 7.34
CA ALA A 158 0.00 13.24 8.04
C ALA A 158 -1.21 13.85 7.35
N TYR A 159 -1.25 13.85 6.02
CA TYR A 159 -2.42 14.34 5.28
C TYR A 159 -3.64 13.47 5.55
N ALA A 160 -3.51 12.15 5.48
CA ALA A 160 -4.61 11.23 5.75
C ALA A 160 -5.15 11.38 7.19
N ALA A 161 -4.25 11.58 8.16
CA ALA A 161 -4.62 11.71 9.56
C ALA A 161 -5.20 13.09 9.93
N LEU A 162 -4.66 14.17 9.37
CA LEU A 162 -4.89 15.53 9.86
C LEU A 162 -5.68 16.43 8.91
N ASP A 163 -5.69 16.18 7.60
CA ASP A 163 -6.49 17.00 6.66
C ASP A 163 -7.98 17.06 7.06
N PRO A 164 -8.64 15.96 7.52
CA PRO A 164 -10.04 16.03 7.94
C PRO A 164 -10.28 17.00 9.10
N LEU A 165 -9.29 17.13 9.98
CA LEU A 165 -9.37 17.95 11.19
C LEU A 165 -8.97 19.41 10.92
N VAL A 166 -7.95 19.63 10.08
CA VAL A 166 -7.33 20.95 9.89
C VAL A 166 -7.99 21.75 8.76
N ILE A 167 -8.32 21.09 7.65
CA ILE A 167 -8.84 21.73 6.42
C ILE A 167 -10.17 21.12 5.93
N GLY A 168 -10.65 20.06 6.55
CA GLY A 168 -11.95 19.43 6.27
C GLY A 168 -11.97 18.54 5.02
N TRP A 169 -10.81 18.25 4.42
CA TRP A 169 -10.70 17.29 3.32
C TRP A 169 -10.40 15.91 3.87
N SER A 170 -10.93 14.86 3.24
CA SER A 170 -10.64 13.49 3.66
C SER A 170 -9.93 12.77 2.53
N PRO A 171 -8.57 12.70 2.56
CA PRO A 171 -7.82 11.98 1.53
C PRO A 171 -8.31 10.55 1.33
N THR A 172 -8.75 9.86 2.39
CA THR A 172 -9.33 8.53 2.30
C THR A 172 -10.67 8.51 1.55
N ALA A 173 -11.59 9.43 1.84
CA ALA A 173 -12.86 9.51 1.10
C ALA A 173 -12.63 9.98 -0.35
N ASP A 174 -11.73 10.93 -0.53
CA ASP A 174 -11.32 11.46 -1.83
C ASP A 174 -10.67 10.37 -2.70
N ALA A 175 -9.91 9.45 -2.10
CA ALA A 175 -9.33 8.29 -2.80
C ALA A 175 -10.41 7.33 -3.31
N ILE A 176 -11.52 7.15 -2.57
CA ILE A 176 -12.68 6.37 -3.03
C ILE A 176 -13.32 7.04 -4.26
N ASP A 177 -13.47 8.36 -4.23
CA ASP A 177 -14.00 9.11 -5.37
C ASP A 177 -13.08 9.06 -6.59
N LEU A 178 -11.76 9.13 -6.39
CA LEU A 178 -10.78 8.91 -7.45
C LEU A 178 -10.85 7.50 -8.01
N ALA A 179 -10.96 6.47 -7.17
CA ALA A 179 -11.12 5.08 -7.62
C ALA A 179 -12.38 4.89 -8.48
N ARG A 180 -13.49 5.55 -8.14
CA ARG A 180 -14.70 5.58 -9.00
C ARG A 180 -14.42 6.24 -10.34
N LEU A 181 -13.72 7.38 -10.33
CA LEU A 181 -13.38 8.12 -11.55
C LEU A 181 -12.46 7.31 -12.47
N MET A 182 -11.45 6.63 -11.92
CA MET A 182 -10.55 5.75 -12.66
C MET A 182 -11.32 4.64 -13.39
N LEU A 183 -12.27 4.01 -12.68
CA LEU A 183 -13.11 2.95 -13.26
C LEU A 183 -14.08 3.48 -14.32
N ALA A 184 -14.66 4.66 -14.10
CA ALA A 184 -15.63 5.25 -15.01
C ALA A 184 -15.00 5.72 -16.32
N ASN A 185 -13.81 6.33 -16.26
CA ASN A 185 -13.13 6.92 -17.41
C ASN A 185 -12.09 6.00 -18.05
N ASP A 186 -11.87 4.83 -17.47
CA ASP A 186 -10.85 3.89 -17.92
C ASP A 186 -9.44 4.54 -18.01
N THR A 187 -9.08 5.28 -16.97
CA THR A 187 -7.80 5.99 -16.93
C THR A 187 -7.15 5.88 -15.56
N GLY A 188 -5.81 5.82 -15.56
CA GLY A 188 -4.98 5.99 -14.37
C GLY A 188 -4.03 7.17 -14.50
N ASP A 189 -4.23 8.04 -15.49
CA ASP A 189 -3.40 9.23 -15.70
C ASP A 189 -3.73 10.31 -14.66
N ALA A 190 -2.72 10.79 -13.94
CA ALA A 190 -2.91 11.72 -12.84
C ALA A 190 -3.43 13.08 -13.32
N ALA A 191 -3.01 13.55 -14.50
CA ALA A 191 -3.45 14.83 -15.05
C ALA A 191 -4.92 14.76 -15.50
N GLU A 192 -5.32 13.67 -16.15
CA GLU A 192 -6.72 13.44 -16.52
C GLU A 192 -7.63 13.32 -15.30
N LEU A 193 -7.20 12.57 -14.27
CA LEU A 193 -7.95 12.43 -13.02
C LEU A 193 -8.06 13.75 -12.25
N HIS A 194 -6.96 14.51 -12.17
CA HIS A 194 -6.94 15.82 -11.52
C HIS A 194 -7.90 16.79 -12.23
N ALA A 195 -7.82 16.89 -13.56
CA ALA A 195 -8.74 17.70 -14.35
C ALA A 195 -10.21 17.26 -14.17
N GLY A 196 -10.47 15.95 -14.06
CA GLY A 196 -11.80 15.39 -13.88
C GLY A 196 -12.44 15.67 -12.52
N THR A 197 -11.64 15.89 -11.47
CA THR A 197 -12.14 16.22 -10.12
C THR A 197 -12.35 17.72 -9.91
N ASN A 198 -11.63 18.57 -10.65
CA ASN A 198 -11.58 20.02 -10.42
C ASN A 198 -11.20 20.38 -8.97
N TRP A 199 -10.40 19.53 -8.33
CA TRP A 199 -9.88 19.78 -6.98
C TRP A 199 -8.61 20.62 -7.03
N PRO A 200 -8.27 21.33 -5.95
CA PRO A 200 -6.92 21.87 -5.81
C PRO A 200 -5.92 20.72 -5.69
N MET A 201 -4.71 20.93 -6.21
CA MET A 201 -3.65 19.92 -6.23
C MET A 201 -3.34 19.35 -4.84
N ARG A 202 -3.35 20.21 -3.82
CA ARG A 202 -3.16 19.84 -2.40
C ARG A 202 -4.18 18.82 -1.87
N ARG A 203 -5.39 18.79 -2.43
CA ARG A 203 -6.41 17.78 -2.10
C ARG A 203 -6.22 16.52 -2.94
N PHE A 204 -5.91 16.69 -4.22
CA PHE A 204 -5.76 15.58 -5.17
C PHE A 204 -4.60 14.64 -4.82
N ASN A 205 -3.40 15.19 -4.61
CA ASN A 205 -2.18 14.39 -4.50
C ASN A 205 -2.19 13.40 -3.31
N PRO A 206 -2.58 13.78 -2.08
CA PRO A 206 -2.68 12.83 -0.98
C PRO A 206 -3.67 11.69 -1.25
N ALA A 207 -4.82 12.01 -1.86
CA ALA A 207 -5.82 11.01 -2.22
C ALA A 207 -5.30 10.05 -3.31
N PHE A 208 -4.61 10.56 -4.32
CA PHE A 208 -4.01 9.75 -5.36
C PHE A 208 -2.91 8.83 -4.81
N GLN A 209 -2.07 9.34 -3.89
CA GLN A 209 -1.02 8.56 -3.24
C GLN A 209 -1.55 7.37 -2.44
N LEU A 210 -2.72 7.49 -1.81
CA LEU A 210 -3.35 6.36 -1.12
C LEU A 210 -3.75 5.21 -2.06
N LEU A 211 -3.94 5.49 -3.35
CA LEU A 211 -4.28 4.47 -4.35
C LEU A 211 -3.04 3.79 -4.95
N VAL A 212 -1.88 4.46 -4.97
CA VAL A 212 -0.65 3.95 -5.61
C VAL A 212 -0.27 2.53 -5.13
N PRO A 213 -0.33 2.19 -3.82
CA PRO A 213 0.00 0.84 -3.34
C PRO A 213 -0.89 -0.28 -3.89
N LEU A 214 -2.06 0.03 -4.47
CA LEU A 214 -2.94 -0.96 -5.10
C LEU A 214 -2.39 -1.45 -6.45
N PHE A 215 -1.42 -0.74 -7.02
CA PHE A 215 -0.82 -1.02 -8.31
C PHE A 215 0.62 -1.52 -8.11
N PRO A 216 1.00 -2.68 -8.67
CA PRO A 216 2.39 -3.14 -8.69
C PRO A 216 3.33 -2.11 -9.32
N GLU A 217 4.58 -2.02 -8.83
CA GLU A 217 5.61 -1.08 -9.30
C GLU A 217 5.76 -1.07 -10.83
N GLY A 218 5.69 -2.23 -11.49
CA GLY A 218 5.79 -2.33 -12.96
C GLY A 218 4.64 -1.70 -13.76
N ARG A 219 3.56 -1.26 -13.09
CA ARG A 219 2.43 -0.53 -13.67
C ARG A 219 2.40 0.95 -13.28
N GLN A 220 3.33 1.39 -12.44
CA GLN A 220 3.46 2.77 -12.01
C GLN A 220 4.33 3.52 -13.03
N ARG A 221 3.85 4.67 -13.51
CA ARG A 221 4.60 5.56 -14.40
C ARG A 221 5.34 6.59 -13.56
N ASP A 222 6.42 6.13 -12.93
CA ASP A 222 7.25 6.90 -12.02
C ASP A 222 8.41 7.55 -12.78
N PHE A 223 8.12 8.69 -13.40
CA PHE A 223 9.14 9.61 -13.87
C PHE A 223 8.94 10.96 -13.19
N TRP A 224 10.04 11.65 -12.93
CA TRP A 224 10.03 12.92 -12.22
C TRP A 224 9.06 13.92 -12.86
N HIS A 225 8.10 14.40 -12.07
CA HIS A 225 7.13 15.41 -12.47
C HIS A 225 6.95 16.43 -11.34
N PRO A 226 6.90 17.75 -11.65
CA PRO A 226 6.85 18.79 -10.61
C PRO A 226 5.50 18.87 -9.88
N GLU A 227 4.43 18.37 -10.48
CA GLU A 227 3.05 18.51 -9.96
C GLU A 227 2.50 17.23 -9.33
N TYR A 228 3.06 16.09 -9.70
CA TYR A 228 2.58 14.76 -9.33
C TYR A 228 3.77 13.92 -8.91
N GLU A 229 3.67 13.24 -7.77
CA GLU A 229 4.69 12.27 -7.36
C GLU A 229 4.64 11.01 -8.25
N LEU A 230 3.48 10.69 -8.81
CA LEU A 230 3.34 9.66 -9.83
C LEU A 230 2.50 10.18 -11.00
N VAL A 231 3.00 10.08 -12.23
CA VAL A 231 2.29 10.61 -13.42
C VAL A 231 1.05 9.80 -13.75
N GLY A 232 1.04 8.52 -13.38
CA GLY A 232 -0.14 7.69 -13.49
C GLY A 232 0.16 6.21 -13.31
N VAL A 233 -0.89 5.41 -13.47
CA VAL A 233 -0.82 3.95 -13.40
C VAL A 233 -1.49 3.32 -14.61
N ALA A 234 -0.96 2.19 -15.07
CA ALA A 234 -1.65 1.36 -16.04
C ALA A 234 -2.75 0.54 -15.33
N VAL A 235 -4.01 0.75 -15.72
CA VAL A 235 -5.16 0.08 -15.11
C VAL A 235 -5.51 -1.19 -15.89
N ALA A 236 -5.01 -2.34 -15.46
CA ALA A 236 -5.40 -3.64 -16.00
C ALA A 236 -6.66 -4.18 -15.32
N GLU A 237 -7.24 -5.27 -15.85
CA GLU A 237 -8.45 -5.89 -15.26
C GLU A 237 -8.28 -6.33 -13.80
N GLU A 238 -7.09 -6.78 -13.43
CA GLU A 238 -6.76 -7.15 -12.04
C GLU A 238 -6.83 -5.94 -11.12
N ASP A 239 -6.34 -4.78 -11.58
CA ASP A 239 -6.37 -3.53 -10.82
C ASP A 239 -7.81 -3.02 -10.70
N ARG A 240 -8.61 -3.14 -11.76
CA ARG A 240 -10.05 -2.83 -11.69
C ARG A 240 -10.76 -3.69 -10.66
N ALA A 241 -10.41 -4.97 -10.55
CA ALA A 241 -10.98 -5.84 -9.53
C ALA A 241 -10.60 -5.36 -8.11
N ASN A 242 -9.35 -4.93 -7.91
CA ASN A 242 -8.90 -4.33 -6.64
C ASN A 242 -9.63 -3.02 -6.33
N LEU A 243 -9.78 -2.12 -7.30
CA LEU A 243 -10.54 -0.87 -7.14
C LEU A 243 -12.01 -1.15 -6.81
N ARG A 244 -12.69 -2.07 -7.52
CA ARG A 244 -14.07 -2.46 -7.19
C ARG A 244 -14.21 -3.07 -5.80
N ARG A 245 -13.20 -3.85 -5.35
CA ARG A 245 -13.15 -4.39 -4.00
C ARG A 245 -13.03 -3.28 -2.97
N LEU A 246 -12.15 -2.31 -3.19
CA LEU A 246 -12.01 -1.12 -2.34
C LEU A 246 -13.36 -0.38 -2.21
N LEU A 247 -14.05 -0.12 -3.33
CA LEU A 247 -15.36 0.54 -3.32
C LEU A 247 -16.41 -0.27 -2.54
N SER A 248 -16.44 -1.60 -2.75
CA SER A 248 -17.36 -2.49 -2.04
C SER A 248 -17.06 -2.58 -0.54
N GLU A 249 -15.81 -2.38 -0.13
CA GLU A 249 -15.42 -2.31 1.28
C GLU A 249 -15.84 -0.97 1.89
N ALA A 250 -15.66 0.14 1.18
CA ALA A 250 -16.09 1.47 1.62
C ALA A 250 -17.61 1.59 1.82
N GLU A 251 -18.41 1.02 0.91
CA GLU A 251 -19.88 1.01 0.99
C GLU A 251 -20.43 0.27 2.21
N LYS A 252 -19.67 -0.66 2.81
CA LYS A 252 -20.12 -1.39 4.01
C LYS A 252 -20.11 -0.53 5.28
N TRP A 253 -19.43 0.61 5.24
CA TRP A 253 -19.20 1.48 6.39
C TRP A 253 -19.85 2.86 6.23
N GLN A 254 -20.62 3.07 5.15
CA GLN A 254 -21.50 4.22 4.94
C GLN A 254 -22.91 3.92 5.43
#